data_AF-A0A5C7SYZ1-F1
#
_entry.id   AF-A0A5C7SYZ1-F1
#
_cell.length_a   1.000
_cell.length_b   1.000
_cell.length_c   1.000
_cell.angle_alpha   90.00
_cell.angle_beta   90.00
_cell.angle_gamma   90.00
#
_symmetry.space_group_name_H-M   'P 1'
#
loop_
_entity.id
_entity.type
_entity.pdbx_description
1 polymer ?
#
loop_
_entity_poly.entity_id
_entity_poly.type
_entity_poly.pdbx_seq_one_letter_code
_entity_poly.pdbx_strand_id
1 'polypeptide(L)'
;MTPAPYYKVRDGAQFAGIHLLVDLQGAQRLDEPAHVAAVLVQAARAAGCTILHQHFHHFGPGTGVTGMLLLAESHISIHTWPETGYAAVDVFMCGNCDPHDALPALRAGFMATDVRVQEFQRGCWPPLS
;
A
#
# COMPACT_ATOMS: atom_id res chain seq x y z
N MET A 1 13.33 1.10 -29.28
CA MET A 1 13.60 0.34 -28.03
C MET A 1 12.28 -0.27 -27.59
N THR A 2 12.17 -1.59 -27.58
CA THR A 2 10.98 -2.29 -27.08
C THR A 2 10.94 -2.14 -25.56
N PRO A 3 9.81 -1.77 -24.93
CA PRO A 3 9.72 -1.74 -23.48
C PRO A 3 10.13 -3.08 -22.86
N ALA A 4 10.86 -3.05 -21.74
CA ALA A 4 11.09 -4.25 -20.96
C ALA A 4 9.73 -4.83 -20.53
N PRO A 5 9.57 -6.17 -20.49
CA PRO A 5 8.27 -6.86 -20.39
C PRO A 5 7.47 -6.58 -19.09
N TYR A 6 7.98 -5.75 -18.18
CA TYR A 6 7.40 -5.46 -16.88
C TYR A 6 6.95 -3.99 -16.72
N TYR A 7 7.11 -3.17 -17.76
CA TYR A 7 6.68 -1.77 -17.74
C TYR A 7 5.18 -1.67 -18.04
N LYS A 8 4.48 -0.91 -17.22
CA LYS A 8 3.10 -0.48 -17.46
C LYS A 8 3.10 0.66 -18.47
N VAL A 9 2.03 0.73 -19.26
CA VAL A 9 1.79 1.83 -20.22
C VAL A 9 0.45 2.48 -19.88
N ARG A 10 0.47 3.79 -19.62
CA ARG A 10 -0.75 4.61 -19.42
C ARG A 10 -0.52 5.99 -20.02
N ASP A 11 -1.49 6.49 -20.79
CA ASP A 11 -1.46 7.82 -21.41
C ASP A 11 -0.19 8.12 -22.22
N GLY A 12 0.37 7.11 -22.88
CA GLY A 12 1.60 7.23 -23.68
C GLY A 12 2.90 7.22 -22.88
N ALA A 13 2.85 7.20 -21.54
CA ALA A 13 4.01 7.05 -20.67
C ALA A 13 4.24 5.58 -20.30
N GLN A 14 5.50 5.16 -20.30
CA GLN A 14 5.93 3.84 -19.79
C GLN A 14 6.51 4.00 -18.39
N PHE A 15 6.15 3.16 -17.43
CA PHE A 15 6.68 3.22 -16.07
C PHE A 15 6.74 1.83 -15.41
N ALA A 16 7.62 1.64 -14.45
CA ALA A 16 7.84 0.37 -13.78
C ALA A 16 6.69 -0.04 -12.84
N GLY A 17 6.00 0.93 -12.22
CA GLY A 17 4.88 0.65 -11.32
C GLY A 17 4.18 1.90 -10.82
N ILE A 18 3.09 1.69 -10.09
CA ILE A 18 2.28 2.74 -9.47
C ILE A 18 2.50 2.68 -7.97
N HIS A 19 2.82 3.81 -7.35
CA HIS A 19 2.98 3.96 -5.92
C HIS A 19 1.91 4.90 -5.36
N LEU A 20 1.03 4.37 -4.52
CA LEU A 20 0.07 5.17 -3.78
C LEU A 20 0.62 5.48 -2.40
N LEU A 21 0.66 6.75 -2.05
CA LEU A 21 0.80 7.20 -0.66
C LEU A 21 -0.61 7.47 -0.14
N VAL A 22 -1.03 6.73 0.87
CA VAL A 22 -2.40 6.71 1.37
C VAL A 22 -2.42 7.16 2.82
N ASP A 23 -3.10 8.27 3.07
CA ASP A 23 -3.40 8.75 4.42
C ASP A 23 -4.79 8.30 4.81
N LEU A 24 -4.89 7.50 5.88
CA LEU A 24 -6.16 7.09 6.49
C LEU A 24 -6.43 7.96 7.72
N GLN A 25 -7.60 8.60 7.78
CA GLN A 25 -8.03 9.41 8.92
C GLN A 25 -9.25 8.79 9.60
N GLY A 26 -9.37 8.97 10.91
CA GLY A 26 -10.44 8.36 11.72
C GLY A 26 -10.41 6.83 11.69
N ALA A 27 -9.24 6.25 11.42
CA ALA A 27 -9.01 4.82 11.37
C ALA A 27 -9.00 4.21 12.79
N GLN A 28 -9.44 2.95 12.88
CA GLN A 28 -9.65 2.22 14.13
C GLN A 28 -8.81 0.95 14.18
N ARG A 29 -8.63 0.41 15.40
CA ARG A 29 -7.90 -0.85 15.67
C ARG A 29 -6.45 -0.80 15.15
N LEU A 30 -5.84 0.38 15.31
CA LEU A 30 -4.52 0.72 14.81
C LEU A 30 -3.38 0.20 15.70
N ASP A 31 -3.70 -0.15 16.94
CA ASP A 31 -2.83 -0.74 17.97
C ASP A 31 -2.98 -2.27 18.06
N GLU A 32 -3.67 -2.89 17.10
CA GLU A 32 -3.91 -4.32 17.06
C GLU A 32 -3.09 -4.99 15.93
N PRO A 33 -1.87 -5.53 16.21
CA PRO A 33 -0.96 -5.96 15.16
C PRO A 33 -1.51 -7.07 14.26
N ALA A 34 -2.30 -7.98 14.85
CA ALA A 34 -2.94 -9.06 14.10
C ALA A 34 -4.03 -8.53 13.15
N HIS A 35 -4.76 -7.49 13.55
CA HIS A 35 -5.76 -6.83 12.70
C HIS A 35 -5.09 -6.06 11.58
N VAL A 36 -4.08 -5.24 11.91
CA VAL A 36 -3.27 -4.50 10.92
C VAL A 36 -2.71 -5.45 9.86
N ALA A 37 -2.11 -6.58 10.30
CA ALA A 37 -1.60 -7.59 9.39
C ALA A 37 -2.69 -8.20 8.50
N ALA A 38 -3.84 -8.55 9.07
CA ALA A 38 -4.95 -9.12 8.31
C ALA A 38 -5.48 -8.15 7.24
N VAL A 39 -5.62 -6.86 7.57
CA VAL A 39 -6.07 -5.83 6.63
C VAL A 39 -5.08 -5.64 5.49
N LEU A 40 -3.78 -5.56 5.77
CA LEU A 40 -2.77 -5.46 4.70
C LEU A 40 -2.76 -6.69 3.80
N VAL A 41 -2.90 -7.89 4.36
CA VAL A 41 -2.96 -9.14 3.59
C VAL A 41 -4.21 -9.16 2.69
N GLN A 42 -5.35 -8.71 3.20
CA GLN A 42 -6.57 -8.57 2.39
C GLN A 42 -6.38 -7.56 1.26
N ALA A 43 -5.77 -6.41 1.54
CA ALA A 43 -5.47 -5.38 0.55
C ALA A 43 -4.54 -5.88 -0.57
N ALA A 44 -3.45 -6.59 -0.21
CA ALA A 44 -2.55 -7.19 -1.18
C ALA A 44 -3.25 -8.25 -2.06
N ARG A 45 -4.11 -9.08 -1.47
CA ARG A 45 -4.88 -10.09 -2.21
C ARG A 45 -5.92 -9.47 -3.14
N ALA A 46 -6.61 -8.41 -2.70
CA ALA A 46 -7.56 -7.68 -3.52
C ALA A 46 -6.90 -7.10 -4.78
N ALA A 47 -5.66 -6.60 -4.63
CA ALA A 47 -4.85 -6.10 -5.73
C ALA A 47 -4.19 -7.19 -6.60
N GLY A 48 -4.48 -8.47 -6.37
CA GLY A 48 -3.94 -9.58 -7.15
C GLY A 48 -2.46 -9.89 -6.90
N CYS A 49 -1.88 -9.42 -5.80
CA CYS A 49 -0.46 -9.60 -5.53
C CYS A 49 -0.12 -10.88 -4.77
N THR A 50 1.03 -11.44 -5.10
CA THR A 50 1.68 -12.53 -4.37
C THR A 50 2.47 -11.97 -3.20
N ILE A 51 2.14 -12.39 -1.97
CA ILE A 51 2.86 -12.02 -0.75
C ILE A 51 4.01 -13.01 -0.55
N LEU A 52 5.23 -12.49 -0.39
CA LEU A 52 6.43 -13.29 -0.09
C LEU A 52 6.67 -13.39 1.42
N HIS A 53 6.72 -12.23 2.08
CA HIS A 53 7.03 -12.13 3.51
C HIS A 53 6.18 -11.04 4.16
N GLN A 54 6.05 -11.13 5.48
CA GLN A 54 5.36 -10.15 6.29
C GLN A 54 6.18 -9.86 7.56
N HIS A 55 6.28 -8.59 7.94
CA HIS A 55 6.97 -8.18 9.16
C HIS A 55 6.19 -7.08 9.86
N PHE A 56 5.98 -7.24 11.17
CA PHE A 56 5.23 -6.28 11.98
C PHE A 56 5.91 -6.07 13.31
N HIS A 57 5.95 -4.82 13.74
CA HIS A 57 6.46 -4.39 15.03
C HIS A 57 5.40 -3.57 15.74
N HIS A 58 5.10 -3.95 16.98
CA HIS A 58 4.19 -3.25 17.88
C HIS A 58 5.00 -2.64 19.02
N PHE A 59 4.80 -1.35 19.30
CA PHE A 59 5.64 -0.63 20.26
C PHE A 59 5.17 -0.78 21.72
N GLY A 60 4.11 -1.55 21.98
CA GLY A 60 3.55 -1.80 23.31
C GLY A 60 2.05 -1.45 23.42
N PRO A 61 1.36 -1.84 24.51
CA PRO A 61 -0.09 -1.65 24.63
C PRO A 61 -0.54 -0.19 24.39
N GLY A 62 -1.55 0.01 23.54
CA GLY A 62 -2.08 1.33 23.19
C GLY A 62 -1.18 2.17 22.29
N THR A 63 -0.13 1.59 21.72
CA THR A 63 0.79 2.29 20.81
C THR A 63 0.65 1.76 19.38
N GLY A 64 1.24 2.48 18.43
CA GLY A 64 1.15 2.14 17.01
C GLY A 64 1.84 0.84 16.61
N VAL A 65 1.65 0.52 15.33
CA VAL A 65 2.21 -0.63 14.64
C VAL A 65 2.95 -0.12 13.40
N THR A 66 4.19 -0.58 13.22
CA THR A 66 4.87 -0.51 11.92
C THR A 66 4.76 -1.88 11.25
N GLY A 67 4.30 -1.92 10.02
CA GLY A 67 4.11 -3.17 9.28
C GLY A 67 4.59 -3.06 7.84
N MET A 68 5.05 -4.18 7.28
CA MET A 68 5.39 -4.30 5.87
C MET A 68 5.07 -5.70 5.33
N LEU A 69 4.46 -5.73 4.14
CA LEU A 69 4.38 -6.89 3.29
C LEU A 69 5.40 -6.75 2.16
N LEU A 70 6.26 -7.74 2.02
CA LEU A 70 7.08 -7.89 0.81
C LEU A 70 6.26 -8.64 -0.23
N LEU A 71 6.07 -8.04 -1.40
CA LEU A 71 5.35 -8.63 -2.51
C LEU A 71 6.34 -9.19 -3.54
N ALA A 72 5.90 -10.11 -4.40
CA ALA A 72 6.73 -10.64 -5.48
C ALA A 72 7.32 -9.53 -6.36
N GLU A 73 6.59 -8.43 -6.51
CA GLU A 73 7.01 -7.28 -7.31
C GLU A 73 6.66 -5.95 -6.64
N SER A 74 7.16 -5.66 -5.42
CA SER A 74 7.09 -4.37 -4.65
C SER A 74 6.85 -4.58 -3.14
N HIS A 75 5.99 -3.78 -2.48
CA HIS A 75 5.66 -3.84 -1.06
C HIS A 75 4.35 -3.09 -0.73
N ILE A 76 3.80 -3.41 0.44
CA ILE A 76 2.86 -2.53 1.17
C ILE A 76 3.47 -2.23 2.53
N SER A 77 3.59 -0.97 2.93
CA SER A 77 3.97 -0.59 4.31
C SER A 77 2.89 0.20 5.02
N ILE A 78 2.90 0.14 6.36
CA ILE A 78 2.02 0.93 7.21
C ILE A 78 2.76 1.42 8.45
N HIS A 79 2.45 2.65 8.85
CA HIS A 79 2.73 3.20 10.16
C HIS A 79 1.42 3.72 10.76
N THR A 80 1.13 3.38 12.01
CA THR A 80 -0.12 3.77 12.67
C THR A 80 0.11 4.66 13.89
N TRP A 81 -0.82 5.58 14.14
CA TRP A 81 -0.92 6.46 15.29
C TRP A 81 -2.34 6.34 15.89
N PRO A 82 -2.58 5.35 16.77
CA PRO A 82 -3.88 5.09 17.37
C PRO A 82 -4.47 6.32 18.09
N GLU A 83 -3.62 7.13 18.73
CA GLU A 83 -3.99 8.32 19.50
C GLU A 83 -4.64 9.42 18.66
N THR A 84 -4.41 9.45 17.35
CA THR A 84 -5.02 10.39 16.41
C THR A 84 -5.96 9.71 15.42
N GLY A 85 -6.07 8.37 15.46
CA GLY A 85 -6.80 7.61 14.45
C GLY A 85 -6.19 7.76 13.05
N TYR A 86 -4.87 7.93 12.95
CA TYR A 86 -4.15 8.14 11.70
C TYR A 86 -3.31 6.92 11.31
N ALA A 87 -3.31 6.56 10.03
CA ALA A 87 -2.32 5.64 9.49
C ALA A 87 -1.80 6.12 8.13
N ALA A 88 -0.49 6.03 7.96
CA ALA A 88 0.18 6.24 6.68
C ALA A 88 0.42 4.87 6.05
N VAL A 89 -0.06 4.66 4.82
CA VAL A 89 0.11 3.42 4.07
C VAL A 89 0.75 3.70 2.72
N ASP A 90 1.84 2.99 2.41
CA ASP A 90 2.46 2.97 1.10
C ASP A 90 2.00 1.72 0.36
N VAL A 91 1.37 1.88 -0.80
CA VAL A 91 0.97 0.77 -1.68
C VAL A 91 1.72 0.91 -3.00
N PHE A 92 2.90 0.29 -3.09
CA PHE A 92 3.66 0.26 -4.32
C PHE A 92 3.39 -1.07 -5.02
N MET A 93 3.07 -1.06 -6.32
CA MET A 93 2.84 -2.28 -7.10
C MET A 93 3.31 -2.17 -8.55
N CYS A 94 3.88 -3.26 -9.06
CA CYS A 94 4.34 -3.43 -10.45
C CYS A 94 3.53 -4.54 -11.17
N GLY A 95 3.83 -4.78 -12.44
CA GLY A 95 3.30 -5.92 -13.18
C GLY A 95 1.77 -5.89 -13.33
N ASN A 96 1.11 -7.02 -13.10
CA ASN A 96 -0.34 -7.17 -13.27
C ASN A 96 -1.17 -6.75 -12.04
N CYS A 97 -0.54 -6.38 -10.93
CA CYS A 97 -1.28 -5.89 -9.76
C CYS A 97 -1.78 -4.45 -9.97
N ASP A 98 -2.97 -4.10 -9.46
CA ASP A 98 -3.43 -2.71 -9.40
C ASP A 98 -3.49 -2.21 -7.95
N PRO A 99 -2.66 -1.21 -7.55
CA PRO A 99 -2.67 -0.74 -6.18
C PRO A 99 -3.98 -0.03 -5.78
N HIS A 100 -4.80 0.43 -6.74
CA HIS A 100 -6.10 1.03 -6.41
C HIS A 100 -7.08 0.01 -5.82
N ASP A 101 -6.97 -1.26 -6.20
CA ASP A 101 -7.81 -2.35 -5.68
C ASP A 101 -7.52 -2.65 -4.20
N ALA A 102 -6.40 -2.16 -3.66
CA ALA A 102 -6.09 -2.24 -2.23
C ALA A 102 -6.93 -1.26 -1.38
N LEU A 103 -7.33 -0.12 -1.95
CA LEU A 103 -7.97 0.99 -1.22
C LEU A 103 -9.28 0.61 -0.53
N PRO A 104 -10.21 -0.15 -1.15
CA PRO A 104 -11.45 -0.55 -0.47
C PRO A 104 -11.20 -1.41 0.76
N ALA A 105 -10.23 -2.34 0.69
CA ALA A 105 -9.86 -3.19 1.81
C ALA A 105 -9.23 -2.39 2.95
N LEU A 106 -8.34 -1.43 2.63
CA LEU A 106 -7.76 -0.52 3.62
C LEU A 106 -8.84 0.33 4.30
N ARG A 107 -9.73 0.95 3.52
CA ARG A 107 -10.82 1.79 4.05
C ARG A 107 -11.75 0.99 4.95
N ALA A 108 -12.24 -0.15 4.49
CA ALA A 108 -13.18 -0.97 5.24
C ALA A 108 -12.53 -1.62 6.46
N GLY A 109 -11.33 -2.18 6.28
CA GLY A 109 -10.59 -2.88 7.34
C GLY A 109 -10.21 -1.98 8.50
N PHE A 110 -9.84 -0.73 8.23
CA PHE A 110 -9.53 0.26 9.27
C PHE A 110 -10.71 1.16 9.63
N MET A 111 -11.88 0.99 9.01
CA MET A 111 -13.06 1.83 9.23
C MET A 111 -12.75 3.33 9.04
N ALA A 112 -11.82 3.65 8.14
CA ALA A 112 -11.33 5.00 7.93
C ALA A 112 -12.46 5.90 7.42
N THR A 113 -12.62 7.06 8.06
CA THR A 113 -13.68 8.02 7.71
C THR A 113 -13.30 8.84 6.49
N ASP A 114 -12.01 9.13 6.31
CA ASP A 114 -11.43 9.80 5.16
C ASP A 114 -10.18 9.04 4.68
N VAL A 115 -10.02 8.98 3.35
CA VAL A 115 -8.92 8.28 2.68
C VAL A 115 -8.37 9.22 1.62
N ARG A 116 -7.14 9.71 1.81
CA ARG A 116 -6.48 10.60 0.87
C ARG A 116 -5.38 9.84 0.16
N VAL A 117 -5.30 9.99 -1.15
CA VAL A 117 -4.39 9.22 -2.00
C VAL A 117 -3.57 10.18 -2.85
N GLN A 118 -2.26 10.03 -2.81
CA GLN A 118 -1.35 10.61 -3.78
C GLN A 118 -0.76 9.49 -4.62
N GLU A 119 -0.88 9.59 -5.94
CA GLU A 119 -0.38 8.59 -6.87
C GLU A 119 0.91 9.06 -7.54
N PHE A 120 1.89 8.16 -7.61
CA PHE A 120 3.15 8.38 -8.31
C PHE A 120 3.43 7.24 -9.29
N GLN A 121 3.73 7.60 -10.54
CA GLN A 121 4.36 6.66 -11.47
C GLN A 121 5.85 6.53 -11.10
N ARG A 122 6.34 5.29 -11.03
CA ARG A 122 7.72 4.99 -10.65
C ARG A 122 8.50 4.50 -11.86
N GLY A 123 9.69 5.03 -12.08
CA GLY A 123 10.58 4.57 -13.15
C GLY A 123 10.07 4.93 -14.55
N CYS A 124 9.57 6.15 -14.76
CA CYS A 124 9.06 6.59 -16.06
C CYS A 124 10.15 6.60 -17.15
N TRP A 125 9.77 6.20 -18.37
CA TRP A 125 10.61 6.22 -19.55
C TRP A 125 9.88 6.80 -20.79
N PRO A 126 10.51 7.74 -21.54
CA PRO A 126 11.73 8.46 -21.18
C PRO A 126 11.53 9.23 -19.85
N PRO A 127 12.61 9.60 -19.14
CA PRO A 127 12.48 10.37 -17.91
C PRO A 127 11.61 11.60 -18.15
N LEU A 128 10.65 11.87 -17.26
CA LEU A 128 9.85 13.09 -17.33
C LEU A 128 10.78 14.30 -17.29
N SER A 129 10.62 15.22 -18.24
CA SER A 129 11.39 16.47 -18.35
C SER A 129 11.08 17.44 -17.23
#